data_AF-A0A4P5WLP7-F1
#
_entry.id   AF-A0A4P5WLP7-F1
#
_cell.length_a   1.000
_cell.length_b   1.000
_cell.length_c   1.000
_cell.angle_alpha   90.00
_cell.angle_beta   90.00
_cell.angle_gamma   90.00
#
_symmetry.space_group_name_H-M   'P 1'
#
loop_
_entity.id
_entity.type
_entity.pdbx_description
1 polymer ?
#
loop_
_entity_poly.entity_id
_entity_poly.type
_entity_poly.pdbx_seq_one_letter_code
_entity_poly.pdbx_strand_id
1 'polypeptide(L)'
;MLTRIILATAVALSCGTARAEYLLGSLAFNTSLNPSSGTLKEAITLFNLKSTDGRTGFLSGLPEDTAWGSFQLNAPSAENQTISINDPGFGDFTGTVVTDTGEYTLGTGFSAALKRDVTVEGLWAPGNNPYFGGDSGGRLAALTIALTRNRPPYPYTGNTAISAALTLQTFGNAAVPEPSTVVLSVTAAAVAAGSFIRRNRRSAATPAAT
;
A
#
# COMPACT_ATOMS: atom_id res chain seq x y z
N MET A 1 41.43 8.31 15.07
CA MET A 1 40.11 7.77 15.46
C MET A 1 38.96 8.28 14.58
N LEU A 2 39.03 9.51 14.00
CA LEU A 2 38.07 9.99 12.98
C LEU A 2 37.92 9.08 11.74
N THR A 3 38.99 8.36 11.39
CA THR A 3 39.11 7.51 10.19
C THR A 3 38.23 6.26 10.19
N ARG A 4 37.77 5.77 11.35
CA ARG A 4 36.84 4.63 11.42
C ARG A 4 35.38 5.04 11.21
N ILE A 5 35.06 6.31 11.47
CA ILE A 5 33.69 6.83 11.38
C ILE A 5 33.27 7.04 9.91
N ILE A 6 34.19 7.46 9.05
CA ILE A 6 33.92 7.76 7.62
C ILE A 6 33.74 6.47 6.79
N LEU A 7 34.51 5.42 7.08
CA LEU A 7 34.38 4.13 6.38
C LEU A 7 33.13 3.37 6.82
N ALA A 8 32.74 3.48 8.11
CA ALA A 8 31.50 2.91 8.61
C ALA A 8 30.26 3.64 8.06
N THR A 9 30.32 4.94 7.78
CA THR A 9 29.21 5.68 7.14
C THR A 9 29.04 5.30 5.67
N ALA A 10 30.12 5.02 4.94
CA ALA A 10 30.04 4.54 3.55
C ALA A 10 29.44 3.12 3.45
N VAL A 11 29.75 2.23 4.40
CA VAL A 11 29.16 0.88 4.43
C VAL A 11 27.70 0.92 4.93
N ALA A 12 27.36 1.80 5.88
CA ALA A 12 25.98 2.00 6.31
C ALA A 12 25.08 2.58 5.20
N LEU A 13 25.63 3.46 4.34
CA LEU A 13 24.92 3.96 3.15
C LEU A 13 24.77 2.89 2.06
N SER A 14 25.65 1.89 2.00
CA SER A 14 25.55 0.76 1.06
C SER A 14 24.60 -0.36 1.52
N CYS A 15 24.23 -0.37 2.81
CA CYS A 15 23.35 -1.39 3.41
C CYS A 15 21.90 -0.90 3.55
N GLY A 16 21.55 0.22 2.89
CA GLY A 16 20.26 0.90 2.99
C GLY A 16 19.21 0.48 1.96
N THR A 17 19.36 -0.64 1.24
CA THR A 17 18.27 -1.16 0.39
C THR A 17 17.26 -1.96 1.22
N ALA A 18 16.77 -1.37 2.32
CA ALA A 18 15.42 -1.67 2.73
C ALA A 18 14.52 -0.94 1.73
N ARG A 19 13.78 -1.69 0.90
CA ARG A 19 12.74 -1.10 0.05
C ARG A 19 11.70 -0.48 0.97
N ALA A 20 11.78 0.83 1.17
CA ALA A 20 10.71 1.56 1.80
C ALA A 20 9.62 1.75 0.74
N GLU A 21 8.64 0.86 0.73
CA GLU A 21 7.34 1.17 0.12
C GLU A 21 6.80 2.40 0.86
N TYR A 22 6.62 3.50 0.15
CA TYR A 22 6.04 4.71 0.72
C TYR A 22 4.64 4.91 0.12
N LEU A 23 3.69 5.27 0.98
CA LEU A 23 2.31 5.54 0.62
C LEU A 23 2.27 6.75 -0.32
N LEU A 24 1.82 6.56 -1.55
CA LEU A 24 1.65 7.64 -2.52
C LEU A 24 0.31 8.35 -2.38
N GLY A 25 -0.71 7.61 -1.99
CA GLY A 25 -2.06 8.13 -1.83
C GLY A 25 -2.98 7.07 -1.25
N SER A 26 -4.00 7.56 -0.57
CA SER A 26 -5.04 6.75 0.05
C SER A 26 -6.40 7.32 -0.31
N LEU A 27 -7.36 6.45 -0.60
CA LEU A 27 -8.73 6.80 -0.94
C LEU A 27 -9.69 5.86 -0.21
N ALA A 28 -10.62 6.43 0.54
CA ALA A 28 -11.73 5.70 1.13
C ALA A 28 -12.94 5.68 0.18
N PHE A 29 -13.78 4.63 0.30
CA PHE A 29 -14.97 4.48 -0.53
C PHE A 29 -16.24 4.36 0.31
N ASN A 30 -17.28 5.03 -0.18
CA ASN A 30 -18.66 4.68 0.13
C ASN A 30 -19.03 3.46 -0.71
N THR A 31 -19.76 2.53 -0.10
CA THR A 31 -20.24 1.32 -0.77
C THR A 31 -21.65 1.01 -0.33
N SER A 32 -22.43 0.43 -1.24
CA SER A 32 -23.62 -0.33 -0.87
C SER A 32 -23.25 -1.80 -0.71
N LEU A 33 -23.93 -2.49 0.19
CA LEU A 33 -23.72 -3.91 0.43
C LEU A 33 -25.01 -4.67 0.16
N ASN A 34 -24.87 -5.83 -0.48
CA ASN A 34 -25.86 -6.89 -0.40
C ASN A 34 -25.22 -8.05 0.36
N PRO A 35 -25.89 -8.51 1.42
CA PRO A 35 -26.54 -9.80 1.23
C PRO A 35 -28.05 -9.71 1.41
N SER A 36 -28.76 -10.62 0.75
CA SER A 36 -30.17 -10.90 0.99
C SER A 36 -30.44 -11.51 2.38
N SER A 37 -29.41 -11.78 3.21
CA SER A 37 -29.54 -12.55 4.47
C SER A 37 -28.90 -11.94 5.74
N GLY A 38 -28.08 -10.87 5.65
CA GLY A 38 -27.46 -10.19 6.80
C GLY A 38 -26.37 -10.98 7.56
N THR A 39 -25.75 -12.00 6.96
CA THR A 39 -24.66 -12.80 7.56
C THR A 39 -23.28 -12.55 6.93
N LEU A 40 -22.19 -12.73 7.69
CA LEU A 40 -20.80 -12.70 7.17
C LEU A 40 -20.33 -14.08 6.65
N LYS A 41 -21.23 -15.07 6.61
CA LYS A 41 -20.93 -16.46 6.19
C LYS A 41 -21.28 -16.72 4.72
N GLU A 42 -22.02 -15.81 4.11
CA GLU A 42 -22.41 -15.87 2.70
C GLU A 42 -21.61 -14.86 1.90
N ALA A 43 -21.47 -15.11 0.59
CA ALA A 43 -20.74 -14.19 -0.26
C ALA A 43 -21.40 -12.81 -0.26
N ILE A 44 -20.57 -11.77 -0.11
CA ILE A 44 -21.01 -10.38 0.02
C ILE A 44 -20.64 -9.65 -1.24
N THR A 45 -21.62 -9.02 -1.87
CA THR A 45 -21.35 -8.21 -3.04
C THR A 45 -21.35 -6.73 -2.65
N LEU A 46 -20.24 -6.08 -2.97
CA LEU A 46 -20.02 -4.66 -2.78
C LEU A 46 -20.33 -3.96 -4.09
N PHE A 47 -21.31 -3.05 -4.06
CA PHE A 47 -21.81 -2.39 -5.25
C PHE A 47 -21.64 -0.89 -5.19
N ASN A 48 -21.51 -0.29 -6.37
CA ASN A 48 -21.49 1.15 -6.57
C ASN A 48 -20.44 1.83 -5.69
N LEU A 49 -19.23 1.28 -5.67
CA LEU A 49 -18.09 1.85 -4.96
C LEU A 49 -17.83 3.25 -5.49
N LYS A 50 -17.79 4.22 -4.58
CA LYS A 50 -17.61 5.64 -4.89
C LYS A 50 -16.64 6.29 -3.93
N SER A 51 -15.76 7.15 -4.43
CA SER A 51 -14.78 7.86 -3.61
C SER A 51 -15.44 8.79 -2.57
N THR A 52 -14.88 8.86 -1.37
CA THR A 52 -15.30 9.82 -0.32
C THR A 52 -14.37 11.03 -0.21
N ASP A 53 -14.72 11.99 0.64
CA ASP A 53 -13.95 13.18 1.02
C ASP A 53 -12.54 12.88 1.60
N GLY A 54 -12.35 11.74 2.28
CA GLY A 54 -11.13 11.32 2.97
C GLY A 54 -9.92 10.90 2.12
N ARG A 55 -9.61 11.61 1.03
CA ARG A 55 -8.50 11.33 0.11
C ARG A 55 -7.19 12.01 0.49
N THR A 56 -6.07 11.36 0.16
CA THR A 56 -4.72 11.90 0.43
C THR A 56 -3.74 11.58 -0.70
N GLY A 57 -2.61 12.30 -0.71
CA GLY A 57 -1.51 12.07 -1.65
C GLY A 57 -1.91 12.35 -3.10
N PHE A 58 -1.41 11.58 -4.06
CA PHE A 58 -1.76 11.80 -5.48
C PHE A 58 -3.27 11.58 -5.78
N LEU A 59 -4.01 10.89 -4.90
CA LEU A 59 -5.46 10.71 -5.02
C LEU A 59 -6.27 11.89 -4.46
N SER A 60 -5.64 12.88 -3.82
CA SER A 60 -6.35 14.00 -3.15
C SER A 60 -7.13 14.90 -4.12
N GLY A 61 -6.78 14.90 -5.41
CA GLY A 61 -7.42 15.74 -6.43
C GLY A 61 -8.70 15.16 -7.04
N LEU A 62 -9.06 13.91 -6.72
CA LEU A 62 -10.26 13.28 -7.27
C LEU A 62 -11.55 13.91 -6.69
N PRO A 63 -12.63 14.09 -7.47
CA PRO A 63 -13.94 14.56 -6.98
C PRO A 63 -14.67 13.50 -6.17
N GLU A 64 -15.44 13.92 -5.16
CA GLU A 64 -16.36 13.01 -4.45
C GLU A 64 -17.29 12.30 -5.43
N ASP A 65 -17.77 11.12 -5.03
CA ASP A 65 -18.65 10.29 -5.85
C ASP A 65 -18.08 9.80 -7.18
N THR A 66 -16.76 9.89 -7.39
CA THR A 66 -16.09 9.20 -8.50
C THR A 66 -16.32 7.70 -8.36
N ALA A 67 -17.03 7.11 -9.33
CA ALA A 67 -17.33 5.70 -9.35
C ALA A 67 -16.07 4.86 -9.56
N TRP A 68 -16.01 3.69 -8.94
CA TRP A 68 -14.94 2.72 -9.12
C TRP A 68 -15.44 1.32 -9.50
N GLY A 69 -16.70 0.98 -9.22
CA GLY A 69 -17.30 -0.28 -9.70
C GLY A 69 -17.87 -1.16 -8.58
N SER A 70 -17.83 -2.47 -8.79
CA SER A 70 -18.43 -3.48 -7.89
C SER A 70 -17.62 -4.77 -7.91
N PHE A 71 -17.63 -5.52 -6.82
CA PHE A 71 -17.03 -6.86 -6.76
C PHE A 71 -17.69 -7.71 -5.67
N GLN A 72 -17.44 -9.02 -5.73
CA GLN A 72 -17.92 -9.97 -4.73
C GLN A 72 -16.77 -10.50 -3.88
N LEU A 73 -17.01 -10.61 -2.58
CA LEU A 73 -16.12 -11.23 -1.61
C LEU A 73 -16.72 -12.58 -1.19
N ASN A 74 -16.01 -13.67 -1.41
CA ASN A 74 -16.43 -15.00 -0.99
C ASN A 74 -16.50 -15.10 0.54
N ALA A 75 -17.25 -16.06 1.07
CA ALA A 75 -17.35 -16.33 2.49
C ALA A 75 -17.53 -17.86 2.70
N PRO A 76 -17.19 -18.40 3.88
CA PRO A 76 -16.69 -17.72 5.08
C PRO A 76 -15.22 -17.30 4.99
N SER A 77 -14.52 -17.64 3.91
CA SER A 77 -13.18 -17.14 3.62
C SER A 77 -13.07 -16.76 2.14
N ALA A 78 -12.27 -15.74 1.87
CA ALA A 78 -11.88 -15.26 0.56
C ALA A 78 -10.36 -15.39 0.37
N GLU A 79 -9.63 -16.11 1.23
CA GLU A 79 -8.19 -16.30 1.07
C GLU A 79 -7.84 -16.81 -0.35
N ASN A 80 -6.82 -16.19 -0.95
CA ASN A 80 -6.39 -16.46 -2.34
C ASN A 80 -7.42 -16.12 -3.42
N GLN A 81 -8.57 -15.52 -3.08
CA GLN A 81 -9.50 -15.02 -4.09
C GLN A 81 -8.85 -13.87 -4.86
N THR A 82 -8.99 -13.88 -6.18
CA THR A 82 -8.64 -12.73 -7.02
C THR A 82 -9.80 -11.75 -7.05
N ILE A 83 -9.51 -10.49 -6.71
CA ILE A 83 -10.43 -9.37 -6.85
C ILE A 83 -9.97 -8.54 -8.05
N SER A 84 -10.89 -8.35 -9.00
CA SER A 84 -10.66 -7.51 -10.17
C SER A 84 -11.78 -6.47 -10.27
N ILE A 85 -11.41 -5.21 -10.29
CA ILE A 85 -12.31 -4.07 -10.42
C ILE A 85 -11.83 -3.28 -11.63
N ASN A 86 -12.70 -3.11 -12.62
CA ASN A 86 -12.41 -2.33 -13.82
C ASN A 86 -13.45 -1.22 -13.92
N ASP A 87 -12.98 0.02 -13.89
CA ASP A 87 -13.79 1.19 -14.21
C ASP A 87 -13.02 2.07 -15.20
N PRO A 88 -13.57 2.34 -16.40
CA PRO A 88 -12.86 3.13 -17.40
C PRO A 88 -12.44 4.52 -16.92
N GLY A 89 -13.20 5.12 -16.00
CA GLY A 89 -12.90 6.42 -15.41
C GLY A 89 -11.81 6.31 -14.36
N PHE A 90 -12.04 5.54 -13.31
CA PHE A 90 -11.13 5.46 -12.17
C PHE A 90 -9.89 4.63 -12.43
N GLY A 91 -10.04 3.49 -13.11
CA GLY A 91 -8.95 2.60 -13.47
C GLY A 91 -9.17 1.15 -13.05
N ASP A 92 -8.14 0.35 -13.32
CA ASP A 92 -8.16 -1.09 -13.17
C ASP A 92 -7.37 -1.50 -11.94
N PHE A 93 -8.02 -2.22 -11.03
CA PHE A 93 -7.37 -2.88 -9.91
C PHE A 93 -7.49 -4.39 -10.08
N THR A 94 -6.38 -5.10 -9.92
CA THR A 94 -6.37 -6.56 -9.83
C THR A 94 -5.41 -6.98 -8.72
N GLY A 95 -5.91 -7.77 -7.78
CA GLY A 95 -5.13 -8.26 -6.66
C GLY A 95 -5.65 -9.57 -6.10
N THR A 96 -4.87 -10.14 -5.20
CA THR A 96 -5.20 -11.39 -4.50
C THR A 96 -5.41 -11.09 -3.02
N VAL A 97 -6.41 -11.70 -2.42
CA VAL A 97 -6.64 -11.64 -0.98
C VAL A 97 -5.47 -12.34 -0.26
N VAL A 98 -4.71 -11.57 0.50
CA VAL A 98 -3.55 -12.05 1.27
C VAL A 98 -3.88 -12.31 2.73
N THR A 99 -4.88 -11.60 3.26
CA THR A 99 -5.38 -11.81 4.63
C THR A 99 -6.90 -11.73 4.64
N ASP A 100 -7.52 -12.63 5.39
CA ASP A 100 -8.95 -12.64 5.64
C ASP A 100 -9.21 -13.11 7.07
N THR A 101 -9.26 -12.14 7.97
CA THR A 101 -9.32 -12.37 9.40
C THR A 101 -10.66 -11.90 9.96
N GLY A 102 -11.08 -12.46 11.09
CA GLY A 102 -12.32 -12.03 11.73
C GLY A 102 -13.08 -13.15 12.41
N GLU A 103 -14.15 -12.76 13.08
CA GLU A 103 -15.04 -13.68 13.77
C GLU A 103 -16.30 -13.92 12.93
N TYR A 104 -16.50 -15.19 12.56
CA TYR A 104 -17.62 -15.63 11.71
C TYR A 104 -18.71 -16.37 12.50
N THR A 105 -18.37 -16.83 13.70
CA THR A 105 -19.24 -17.64 14.54
C THR A 105 -20.04 -16.76 15.48
N LEU A 106 -21.32 -17.13 15.67
CA LEU A 106 -22.08 -16.64 16.81
C LEU A 106 -21.31 -17.03 18.07
N GLY A 107 -20.74 -16.05 18.77
CA GLY A 107 -20.50 -16.20 20.19
C GLY A 107 -21.79 -16.72 20.83
N THR A 108 -21.69 -17.56 21.85
CA THR A 108 -22.81 -18.25 22.50
C THR A 108 -23.85 -17.33 23.17
N GLY A 109 -23.87 -16.03 22.83
CA GLY A 109 -24.86 -15.05 23.24
C GLY A 109 -25.38 -14.24 22.06
N PHE A 110 -26.65 -13.84 22.14
CA PHE A 110 -27.40 -13.01 21.19
C PHE A 110 -26.83 -11.58 20.94
N SER A 111 -25.54 -11.31 21.21
CA SER A 111 -25.02 -9.94 21.38
C SER A 111 -23.67 -9.61 20.72
N ALA A 112 -22.98 -10.52 20.03
CA ALA A 112 -21.66 -10.20 19.49
C ALA A 112 -21.77 -9.46 18.14
N ALA A 113 -21.26 -8.21 18.08
CA ALA A 113 -20.93 -7.58 16.81
C ALA A 113 -19.85 -8.45 16.14
N LEU A 114 -20.07 -8.81 14.87
CA LEU A 114 -19.10 -9.59 14.11
C LEU A 114 -18.30 -8.67 13.21
N LYS A 115 -16.99 -8.94 13.10
CA LYS A 115 -16.05 -8.20 12.28
C LYS A 115 -15.29 -9.15 11.37
N ARG A 116 -15.13 -8.75 10.12
CA ARG A 116 -14.25 -9.39 9.13
C ARG A 116 -13.39 -8.32 8.48
N ASP A 117 -12.08 -8.52 8.51
CA ASP A 117 -11.08 -7.64 7.92
C ASP A 117 -10.35 -8.41 6.82
N VAL A 118 -10.45 -7.89 5.59
CA VAL A 118 -9.82 -8.47 4.40
C VAL A 118 -8.82 -7.48 3.82
N THR A 119 -7.63 -7.96 3.47
CA THR A 119 -6.65 -7.21 2.70
C THR A 119 -6.39 -7.89 1.38
N VAL A 120 -6.52 -7.12 0.30
CA VAL A 120 -6.19 -7.53 -1.06
C VAL A 120 -4.96 -6.75 -1.49
N GLU A 121 -3.92 -7.45 -1.93
CA GLU A 121 -2.71 -6.82 -2.48
C GLU A 121 -2.63 -7.08 -3.98
N GLY A 122 -2.22 -6.07 -4.74
CA GLY A 122 -2.19 -6.18 -6.19
C GLY A 122 -1.66 -4.93 -6.88
N LEU A 123 -2.12 -4.75 -8.11
CA LEU A 123 -1.77 -3.63 -8.96
C LEU A 123 -3.01 -2.79 -9.25
N TRP A 124 -2.87 -1.47 -9.16
CA TRP A 124 -3.83 -0.50 -9.65
C TRP A 124 -3.22 0.30 -10.80
N ALA A 125 -3.94 0.45 -11.90
CA ALA A 125 -3.58 1.32 -13.01
C ALA A 125 -4.64 2.42 -13.17
N PRO A 126 -4.25 3.69 -13.38
CA PRO A 126 -5.19 4.78 -13.57
C PRO A 126 -6.04 4.60 -14.83
N GLY A 127 -7.31 5.01 -14.75
CA GLY A 127 -8.23 5.05 -15.88
C GLY A 127 -8.08 6.33 -16.71
N ASN A 128 -9.10 6.65 -17.50
CA ASN A 128 -9.11 7.81 -18.39
C ASN A 128 -9.56 9.11 -17.72
N ASN A 129 -9.79 9.11 -16.40
CA ASN A 129 -10.23 10.30 -15.70
C ASN A 129 -9.16 11.42 -15.81
N PRO A 130 -9.54 12.63 -16.29
CA PRO A 130 -8.62 13.76 -16.45
C PRO A 130 -7.79 14.12 -15.20
N TYR A 131 -8.28 13.80 -14.00
CA TYR A 131 -7.56 14.05 -12.74
C TYR A 131 -6.25 13.28 -12.63
N PHE A 132 -6.10 12.16 -13.32
CA PHE A 132 -4.84 11.42 -13.36
C PHE A 132 -3.80 12.05 -14.28
N GLY A 133 -4.15 13.10 -15.05
CA GLY A 133 -3.16 13.99 -15.68
C GLY A 133 -2.15 13.33 -16.62
N GLY A 134 -2.52 12.21 -17.26
CA GLY A 134 -1.62 11.43 -18.12
C GLY A 134 -0.73 10.43 -17.39
N ASP A 135 -0.95 10.20 -16.09
CA ASP A 135 -0.34 9.11 -15.34
C ASP A 135 -0.65 7.78 -16.05
N SER A 136 0.41 7.05 -16.37
CA SER A 136 0.36 5.83 -17.16
C SER A 136 1.37 4.87 -16.57
N GLY A 137 0.93 4.10 -15.58
CA GLY A 137 1.77 3.14 -14.90
C GLY A 137 0.99 2.40 -13.83
N GLY A 138 1.13 1.07 -13.83
CA GLY A 138 0.62 0.24 -12.74
C GLY A 138 1.39 0.55 -11.45
N ARG A 139 0.66 0.79 -10.37
CA ARG A 139 1.19 1.03 -9.03
C ARG A 139 0.82 -0.16 -8.16
N LEU A 140 1.72 -0.55 -7.25
CA LEU A 140 1.36 -1.50 -6.19
C LEU A 140 0.26 -0.87 -5.35
N ALA A 141 -0.73 -1.66 -4.98
CA ALA A 141 -1.88 -1.18 -4.24
C ALA A 141 -2.41 -2.24 -3.28
N ALA A 142 -2.91 -1.77 -2.15
CA ALA A 142 -3.61 -2.57 -1.16
C ALA A 142 -5.04 -2.05 -1.01
N LEU A 143 -6.02 -2.94 -1.12
CA LEU A 143 -7.42 -2.68 -0.81
C LEU A 143 -7.74 -3.33 0.53
N THR A 144 -8.00 -2.52 1.54
CA THR A 144 -8.44 -2.98 2.86
C THR A 144 -9.94 -2.84 2.99
N ILE A 145 -10.59 -3.90 3.45
CA ILE A 145 -12.05 -4.01 3.56
C ILE A 145 -12.37 -4.43 4.99
N ALA A 146 -13.07 -3.58 5.74
CA ALA A 146 -13.56 -3.90 7.06
C ALA A 146 -15.09 -4.03 7.00
N LEU A 147 -15.59 -5.25 7.21
CA LEU A 147 -17.02 -5.57 7.27
C LEU A 147 -17.44 -5.72 8.72
N THR A 148 -18.49 -4.98 9.11
CA THR A 148 -19.05 -5.02 10.46
C THR A 148 -20.52 -5.33 10.40
N ARG A 149 -20.95 -6.37 11.12
CA ARG A 149 -22.37 -6.65 11.33
C ARG A 149 -22.83 -5.94 12.61
N ASN A 150 -23.71 -4.97 12.45
CA ASN A 150 -24.30 -4.26 13.59
C ASN A 150 -25.43 -5.09 14.21
N ARG A 151 -25.49 -5.06 15.54
CA ARG A 151 -26.57 -5.69 16.32
C ARG A 151 -27.92 -5.05 15.94
N PRO A 152 -29.02 -5.82 15.80
CA PRO A 152 -30.33 -5.20 15.66
C PRO A 152 -30.72 -4.52 16.99
N PRO A 153 -31.39 -3.35 16.98
CA PRO A 153 -31.87 -2.74 18.20
C PRO A 153 -32.87 -3.67 18.90
N TYR A 154 -32.58 -4.03 20.16
CA TYR A 154 -33.52 -4.75 21.01
C TYR A 154 -34.80 -3.92 21.19
N PRO A 155 -36.02 -4.48 21.15
CA PRO A 155 -36.39 -5.90 21.11
C PRO A 155 -36.66 -6.47 19.70
N TYR A 156 -36.27 -5.80 18.62
CA TYR A 156 -36.81 -6.09 17.28
C TYR A 156 -35.97 -7.06 16.44
N THR A 157 -36.68 -7.98 15.80
CA THR A 157 -36.28 -8.96 14.77
C THR A 157 -35.92 -8.30 13.43
N GLY A 158 -35.17 -7.19 13.46
CA GLY A 158 -34.71 -6.52 12.25
C GLY A 158 -33.56 -7.27 11.60
N ASN A 159 -33.49 -7.20 10.26
CA ASN A 159 -32.30 -7.63 9.52
C ASN A 159 -31.08 -6.89 10.08
N THR A 160 -30.07 -7.64 10.52
CA THR A 160 -28.81 -7.04 10.95
C THR A 160 -28.15 -6.33 9.78
N ALA A 161 -27.98 -5.02 9.89
CA ALA A 161 -27.26 -4.25 8.89
C ALA A 161 -25.78 -4.64 8.90
N ILE A 162 -25.24 -4.89 7.71
CA ILE A 162 -23.80 -4.97 7.52
C ILE A 162 -23.35 -3.61 7.00
N SER A 163 -22.32 -3.04 7.63
CA SER A 163 -21.59 -1.89 7.11
C SER A 163 -20.22 -2.32 6.61
N ALA A 164 -19.69 -1.58 5.64
CA ALA A 164 -18.34 -1.77 5.13
C ALA A 164 -17.60 -0.45 5.12
N ALA A 165 -16.31 -0.51 5.47
CA ALA A 165 -15.36 0.55 5.21
C ALA A 165 -14.28 0.00 4.27
N LEU A 166 -14.03 0.72 3.18
CA LEU A 166 -13.04 0.32 2.17
C LEU A 166 -12.02 1.42 1.99
N THR A 167 -10.76 1.03 1.82
CA THR A 167 -9.67 1.96 1.53
C THR A 167 -8.71 1.35 0.53
N LEU A 168 -8.47 2.06 -0.57
CA LEU A 168 -7.39 1.80 -1.50
C LEU A 168 -6.17 2.63 -1.11
N GLN A 169 -5.05 1.97 -0.92
CA GLN A 169 -3.74 2.59 -0.75
C GLN A 169 -2.89 2.22 -1.94
N THR A 170 -2.14 3.18 -2.48
CA THR A 170 -1.16 2.90 -3.53
C THR A 170 0.24 3.24 -3.03
N PHE A 171 1.22 2.51 -3.54
CA PHE A 171 2.60 2.59 -3.10
C PHE A 171 3.50 2.95 -4.26
N GLY A 172 4.51 3.76 -3.96
CA GLY A 172 5.55 4.11 -4.91
C GLY A 172 6.54 2.98 -5.02
N ASN A 173 6.89 2.59 -6.24
CA ASN A 173 8.13 1.87 -6.45
C ASN A 173 9.26 2.86 -6.15
N ALA A 174 9.99 2.64 -5.04
CA ALA A 174 11.19 3.40 -4.77
C ALA A 174 12.09 3.36 -6.01
N ALA A 175 12.45 4.53 -6.53
CA ALA A 175 13.40 4.63 -7.63
C ALA A 175 14.68 3.90 -7.20
N VAL A 176 14.96 2.76 -7.84
CA VAL A 176 16.25 2.11 -7.71
C VAL A 176 17.27 3.16 -8.14
N PRO A 177 18.28 3.51 -7.31
CA PRO A 177 19.33 4.40 -7.75
C PRO A 177 19.89 3.83 -9.05
N GLU A 178 19.84 4.62 -10.13
CA GLU A 178 20.31 4.15 -11.42
C GLU A 178 21.73 3.58 -11.26
N PRO A 179 22.10 2.50 -11.96
CA PRO A 179 23.42 1.89 -11.83
C PRO A 179 24.55 2.92 -11.98
N SER A 180 24.33 3.96 -12.79
CA SER A 180 25.20 5.12 -12.98
C SER A 180 25.54 5.84 -11.67
N THR A 181 24.58 6.05 -10.76
CA THR A 181 24.79 6.70 -9.45
C THR A 181 25.58 5.82 -8.47
N VAL A 182 25.39 4.51 -8.53
CA VAL A 182 26.19 3.54 -7.75
C VAL A 182 27.62 3.50 -8.29
N VAL A 183 27.80 3.47 -9.61
CA VAL A 183 29.13 3.53 -10.24
C VAL A 183 29.82 4.85 -9.94
N LEU A 184 29.13 6.00 -9.98
CA LEU A 184 29.70 7.31 -9.65
C LEU A 184 30.15 7.40 -8.19
N SER A 185 29.35 6.90 -7.26
CA SER A 185 29.69 6.91 -5.83
C SER A 185 30.87 5.98 -5.50
N VAL A 186 30.93 4.79 -6.11
CA VAL A 186 32.08 3.88 -5.98
C VAL A 186 33.33 4.47 -6.62
N THR A 187 33.20 5.10 -7.80
CA THR A 187 34.34 5.72 -8.50
C THR A 187 34.86 6.93 -7.73
N ALA A 188 33.98 7.77 -7.19
CA ALA A 188 34.35 8.91 -6.35
C ALA A 188 35.07 8.45 -5.07
N ALA A 189 34.59 7.39 -4.43
CA ALA A 189 35.25 6.80 -3.26
C ALA A 189 36.64 6.24 -3.59
N ALA A 190 36.80 5.58 -4.74
CA ALA A 190 38.09 5.06 -5.20
C ALA A 190 39.09 6.18 -5.51
N VAL A 191 38.64 7.27 -6.16
CA VAL A 191 39.48 8.44 -6.45
C VAL A 191 39.90 9.15 -5.18
N ALA A 192 38.99 9.31 -4.20
CA ALA A 192 39.31 9.90 -2.89
C ALA A 192 40.33 9.04 -2.11
N ALA A 193 40.18 7.72 -2.11
CA ALA A 193 41.13 6.81 -1.47
C ALA A 193 42.51 6.86 -2.14
N GLY A 194 42.57 6.83 -3.47
CA GLY A 194 43.82 6.88 -4.23
C GLY A 194 44.58 8.20 -4.04
N SER A 195 43.88 9.32 -4.04
CA SER A 195 44.48 10.64 -3.80
C SER A 195 44.97 10.80 -2.36
N PHE A 196 44.28 10.22 -1.37
CA PHE A 196 44.72 10.18 0.03
C PHE A 196 46.00 9.35 0.23
N ILE A 197 46.06 8.14 -0.34
CA ILE A 197 47.26 7.28 -0.31
C ILE A 197 48.46 8.01 -0.92
N ARG A 198 48.26 8.68 -2.06
CA ARG A 198 49.30 9.46 -2.74
C ARG A 198 49.79 10.63 -1.89
N ARG A 199 48.90 11.29 -1.15
CA ARG A 199 49.22 12.42 -0.28
C ARG A 199 50.04 11.97 0.94
N ASN A 200 49.66 10.87 1.59
CA ASN A 200 50.41 10.31 2.73
C ASN A 200 51.81 9.81 2.32
N ARG A 201 51.95 9.24 1.12
CA ARG A 201 53.28 8.84 0.60
C ARG A 201 54.20 10.02 0.33
N ARG A 202 53.67 11.19 -0.06
CA ARG A 202 54.46 12.41 -0.24
C ARG A 202 54.87 13.04 1.09
N SER A 203 54.00 13.00 2.10
CA SER A 203 54.33 13.50 3.44
C SER A 203 55.37 12.65 4.18
N ALA A 204 55.48 11.36 3.86
CA ALA A 204 56.52 10.47 4.39
C ALA A 204 57.88 10.60 3.67
N ALA A 205 57.93 11.32 2.54
CA ALA A 205 59.12 11.44 1.69
C ALA A 205 59.90 12.75 1.90
N THR A 206 59.61 13.53 2.93
CA THR A 206 60.46 14.67 3.33
C THR A 206 61.61 14.12 4.17
N PRO A 207 62.88 14.11 3.69
CA PRO A 207 64.01 13.80 4.55
C PRO A 207 64.15 14.91 5.58
N ALA A 208 64.42 14.55 6.83
CA ALA A 208 64.87 15.52 7.82
C ALA A 208 66.14 16.18 7.29
N ALA A 209 66.07 17.48 6.98
CA ALA A 209 67.25 18.28 6.70
C ALA A 209 68.01 18.44 8.02
N THR A 210 69.16 17.79 8.11
CA THR A 210 70.25 18.14 9.05
C THR A 210 71.00 19.35 8.52
#